data_AF-H0HY06-F1
#
_entry.id   AF-H0HY06-F1
#
_cell.length_a   1.000
_cell.length_b   1.000
_cell.length_c   1.000
_cell.angle_alpha   90.00
_cell.angle_beta   90.00
_cell.angle_gamma   90.00
#
_symmetry.space_group_name_H-M   'P 1'
#
loop_
_entity.id
_entity.type
_entity.pdbx_description
1 polymer ?
#
loop_
_entity_poly.entity_id
_entity_poly.type
_entity_poly.pdbx_seq_one_letter_code
_entity_poly.pdbx_strand_id
1 'polypeptide(L)'
;MGIVRRLGDPHQSEHALLGTLHEAAPLSNPEAARTAVFAALNGLVAAGVATWRERRANGIELRGIAGDTWLLDDRGVTRVR
;
A
#
# COMPACT_ATOMS: atom_id res chain seq x y z
N MET A 1 30.40 -13.95 24.88
CA MET A 1 29.47 -15.09 24.73
C MET A 1 28.35 -14.88 25.76
N GLY A 2 27.16 -14.38 25.39
CA GLY A 2 25.97 -15.12 24.91
C GLY A 2 25.07 -15.43 26.13
N ILE A 3 23.76 -15.20 26.22
CA ILE A 3 22.64 -15.02 25.29
C ILE A 3 21.45 -14.51 26.12
N VAL A 4 20.67 -13.54 25.62
CA VAL A 4 19.36 -13.16 26.16
C VAL A 4 18.26 -13.94 25.44
N ARG A 5 17.29 -14.49 26.18
CA ARG A 5 15.88 -14.74 25.75
C ARG A 5 15.11 -15.49 26.84
N ARG A 6 13.95 -14.95 27.24
CA ARG A 6 12.62 -15.59 27.12
C ARG A 6 11.55 -14.53 27.39
N LEU A 7 10.81 -14.16 26.35
CA LEU A 7 9.48 -13.59 26.45
C LEU A 7 8.52 -14.71 26.00
N GLY A 8 7.90 -15.38 26.96
CA GLY A 8 6.58 -15.99 26.79
C GLY A 8 5.58 -15.03 27.44
N ASP A 9 4.29 -15.00 27.11
CA ASP A 9 3.45 -15.99 26.46
C ASP A 9 2.10 -15.27 26.08
N PRO A 10 1.02 -15.93 25.63
CA PRO A 10 0.29 -15.59 24.41
C PRO A 10 -1.21 -15.42 24.69
N HIS A 11 -1.77 -14.24 24.44
CA HIS A 11 -3.21 -14.03 24.51
C HIS A 11 -3.57 -13.12 23.35
N GLN A 12 -4.63 -13.30 22.58
CA GLN A 12 -5.61 -14.35 22.39
C GLN A 12 -6.45 -13.83 21.21
N SER A 13 -6.94 -14.74 20.37
CA SER A 13 -8.16 -14.58 19.57
C SER A 13 -8.17 -13.49 18.48
N GLU A 14 -8.03 -13.90 17.21
CA GLU A 14 -9.17 -14.22 16.33
C GLU A 14 -10.12 -13.04 16.07
N HIS A 15 -9.93 -12.42 14.91
CA HIS A 15 -10.93 -12.00 13.91
C HIS A 15 -10.44 -10.74 13.18
N ALA A 16 -9.72 -10.96 12.09
CA ALA A 16 -9.48 -9.94 11.10
C ALA A 16 -9.37 -10.61 9.73
N LEU A 17 -10.52 -10.82 9.09
CA LEU A 17 -10.63 -10.77 7.63
C LEU A 17 -10.28 -9.34 7.20
N LEU A 18 -9.03 -8.95 7.35
CA LEU A 18 -8.49 -7.69 6.89
C LEU A 18 -7.47 -8.08 5.84
N GLY A 19 -7.79 -7.78 4.58
CA GLY A 19 -6.88 -7.98 3.45
C GLY A 19 -5.49 -7.53 3.85
N THR A 20 -4.48 -8.33 3.50
CA THR A 20 -3.10 -8.19 3.94
C THR A 20 -2.65 -6.75 3.78
N LEU A 21 -2.70 -5.99 4.86
CA LEU A 21 -2.15 -4.65 4.93
C LEU A 21 -0.64 -4.86 4.92
N HIS A 22 -0.03 -4.66 3.75
CA HIS A 22 1.42 -4.60 3.63
C HIS A 22 1.91 -3.31 4.28
N GLU A 23 2.02 -3.33 5.60
CA GLU A 23 2.73 -2.31 6.36
C GLU A 23 4.23 -2.53 6.15
N ALA A 24 4.79 -1.85 5.15
CA ALA A 24 6.24 -1.80 4.96
C ALA A 24 6.82 -0.80 5.98
N ALA A 25 7.93 -1.18 6.63
CA ALA A 25 8.70 -0.25 7.47
C ALA A 25 8.97 1.05 6.70
N PRO A 26 8.91 2.23 7.35
CA PRO A 26 9.14 3.50 6.67
C PRO A 26 10.50 3.45 5.97
N LEU A 27 10.45 3.36 4.64
CA LEU A 27 11.65 3.35 3.82
C LEU A 27 12.33 4.70 4.00
N SER A 28 13.54 4.71 4.57
CA SER A 28 14.32 5.93 4.77
C SER A 28 14.66 6.64 3.45
N ASN A 29 14.44 5.95 2.32
CA ASN A 29 14.60 6.49 0.97
C ASN A 29 13.22 6.73 0.31
N PRO A 30 12.83 8.01 0.09
CA PRO A 30 11.54 8.36 -0.52
C PRO A 30 11.43 7.95 -2.00
N GLU A 31 12.55 7.77 -2.71
CA GLU A 31 12.54 7.22 -4.06
C GLU A 31 12.16 5.74 -4.05
N ALA A 32 12.82 4.95 -3.18
CA ALA A 32 12.50 3.53 -3.00
C ALA A 32 11.04 3.32 -2.55
N ALA A 33 10.54 4.21 -1.67
CA ALA A 33 9.13 4.19 -1.25
C ALA A 33 8.19 4.42 -2.43
N ARG A 34 8.48 5.42 -3.28
CA ARG A 34 7.68 5.68 -4.49
C ARG A 34 7.71 4.49 -5.44
N THR A 35 8.87 3.91 -5.70
CA THR A 35 8.99 2.71 -6.55
C THR A 35 8.17 1.55 -6.02
N ALA A 36 8.24 1.27 -4.70
CA ALA A 36 7.48 0.19 -4.07
C ALA A 36 5.96 0.42 -4.18
N VAL A 37 5.49 1.65 -3.95
CA VAL A 37 4.07 2.01 -4.11
C VAL A 37 3.62 1.85 -5.56
N PHE A 38 4.38 2.36 -6.53
CA PHE A 38 4.05 2.20 -7.95
C PHE A 38 3.99 0.73 -8.37
N ALA A 39 4.91 -0.11 -7.90
CA ALA A 39 4.90 -1.54 -8.18
C ALA A 39 3.64 -2.22 -7.61
N ALA A 40 3.24 -1.89 -6.39
CA ALA A 40 2.03 -2.42 -5.78
C ALA A 40 0.77 -2.02 -6.56
N LEU A 41 0.65 -0.75 -6.95
CA LEU A 41 -0.50 -0.26 -7.73
C LEU A 41 -0.56 -0.88 -9.13
N ASN A 42 0.58 -1.06 -9.81
CA ASN A 42 0.64 -1.80 -11.07
C ASN A 42 0.21 -3.27 -10.91
N GLY A 43 0.53 -3.90 -9.77
CA GLY A 43 0.03 -5.24 -9.43
C GLY A 43 -1.50 -5.30 -9.39
N LEU A 44 -2.16 -4.26 -8.85
CA LEU A 44 -3.63 -4.17 -8.84
C LEU A 44 -4.21 -4.01 -10.25
N VAL A 45 -3.55 -3.24 -11.12
CA VAL A 45 -3.97 -3.10 -12.52
C VAL A 45 -3.78 -4.38 -13.31
N ALA A 46 -2.63 -5.06 -13.15
CA ALA A 46 -2.36 -6.34 -13.78
C ALA A 46 -3.34 -7.44 -13.34
N ALA A 47 -3.79 -7.41 -12.08
CA ALA A 47 -4.83 -8.29 -11.56
C ALA A 47 -6.25 -7.92 -12.04
N GLY A 48 -6.42 -6.83 -12.80
CA GLY A 48 -7.72 -6.39 -13.31
C GLY A 48 -8.65 -5.79 -12.25
N VAL A 49 -8.13 -5.49 -11.06
CA VAL A 49 -8.93 -4.93 -9.95
C VAL A 49 -8.85 -3.39 -9.88
N ALA A 50 -8.01 -2.77 -10.71
CA ALA A 50 -7.92 -1.33 -10.85
C ALA A 50 -7.57 -0.91 -12.28
N THR A 51 -7.79 0.37 -12.61
CA THR A 51 -7.47 0.95 -13.92
C THR A 51 -6.86 2.34 -13.77
N TRP A 52 -5.88 2.65 -14.63
CA TRP A 52 -5.28 3.98 -14.71
C TRP A 52 -6.15 4.93 -15.54
N ARG A 53 -6.24 6.19 -15.10
CA ARG A 53 -6.86 7.30 -15.83
C ARG A 53 -6.01 8.55 -15.72
N GLU A 54 -5.62 9.14 -16.84
CA GLU A 54 -4.96 10.44 -16.84
C GLU A 54 -5.93 11.56 -16.45
N ARG A 55 -5.50 12.47 -15.56
CA ARG A 55 -6.19 13.74 -15.34
C ARG A 55 -5.49 14.87 -16.06
N ARG A 56 -6.29 15.81 -16.59
CA ARG A 56 -5.84 17.04 -17.29
C ARG A 56 -4.94 17.97 -16.46
N ALA A 57 -4.78 17.75 -15.15
CA ALA A 57 -4.09 18.63 -14.22
C ALA A 57 -2.85 17.98 -13.57
N ASN A 58 -2.05 17.24 -14.37
CA ASN A 58 -0.77 16.64 -13.99
C ASN A 58 -0.82 15.50 -12.94
N GLY A 59 -1.97 14.86 -12.76
CA GLY A 59 -2.12 13.72 -11.86
C GLY A 59 -2.53 12.46 -12.60
N ILE A 60 -2.15 11.31 -12.06
CA ILE A 60 -2.66 10.01 -12.50
C ILE A 60 -3.70 9.57 -11.48
N GLU A 61 -4.89 9.20 -11.95
CA GLU A 61 -5.92 8.62 -11.13
C GLU A 61 -5.89 7.08 -11.26
N LEU A 62 -5.88 6.39 -10.13
CA LEU A 62 -6.14 4.96 -10.08
C LEU A 62 -7.57 4.75 -9.59
N ARG A 63 -8.36 4.01 -10.35
CA ARG A 63 -9.74 3.67 -10.00
C ARG A 63 -9.87 2.17 -9.78
N GLY A 64 -10.21 1.75 -8.57
CA GLY A 64 -10.51 0.35 -8.30
C GLY A 64 -11.91 -0.04 -8.73
N ILE A 65 -12.12 -1.34 -8.93
CA ILE A 65 -13.41 -1.91 -9.33
C ILE A 65 -14.49 -1.78 -8.25
N ALA A 66 -14.09 -1.63 -6.98
CA ALA A 66 -14.99 -1.41 -5.85
C ALA A 66 -15.46 0.06 -5.74
N GLY A 67 -15.01 0.95 -6.64
CA GLY A 67 -15.44 2.34 -6.71
C GLY A 67 -14.57 3.32 -5.92
N ASP A 68 -13.55 2.82 -5.22
CA ASP A 68 -12.49 3.63 -4.65
C ASP A 68 -11.66 4.36 -5.74
N THR A 69 -11.08 5.48 -5.35
CA THR A 69 -10.27 6.29 -6.25
C THR A 69 -9.08 6.85 -5.50
N TRP A 70 -7.90 6.72 -6.08
CA TRP A 70 -6.65 7.30 -5.60
C TRP A 70 -6.08 8.25 -6.62
N LEU A 71 -5.57 9.38 -6.15
CA LEU A 71 -4.83 10.35 -6.94
C LEU A 71 -3.35 10.19 -6.65
N LEU A 72 -2.56 10.08 -7.71
CA LEU A 72 -1.10 10.08 -7.67
C LEU A 72 -0.62 11.42 -8.23
N ASP A 73 0.11 12.18 -7.41
CA ASP A 73 0.79 13.42 -7.80
C ASP A 73 2.24 13.44 -7.27
N ASP A 74 2.96 14.54 -7.49
CA ASP A 74 4.35 14.71 -7.05
C ASP A 74 4.55 14.65 -5.53
N ARG A 75 3.46 14.84 -4.76
CA ARG A 75 3.45 14.82 -3.30
C ARG A 75 3.17 13.42 -2.75
N GLY A 76 2.58 12.53 -3.55
CA GLY A 76 2.39 11.13 -3.20
C GLY A 76 1.05 10.57 -3.67
N VAL A 77 0.49 9.67 -2.88
CA VAL A 77 -0.78 8.98 -3.19
C VAL A 77 -1.83 9.37 -2.17
N THR A 78 -2.94 9.95 -2.64
CA THR A 78 -4.05 10.42 -1.80
C THR A 78 -5.33 9.69 -2.19
N ARG A 79 -6.05 9.11 -1.22
CA ARG A 79 -7.38 8.55 -1.47
C ARG A 79 -8.41 9.66 -1.58
N VAL A 80 -9.23 9.63 -2.63
CA VAL A 80 -10.22 10.66 -2.97
C VAL A 80 -11.65 10.20 -2.73
N ARG A 81 -11.91 8.89 -2.81
CA ARG A 81 -13.24 8.28 -2.61
C ARG A 81 -13.13 6.86 -2.06
#